data_AF-A0A922HWM2-F1
#
_entry.id   AF-A0A922HWM2-F1
#
_cell.length_a   1.000
_cell.length_b   1.000
_cell.length_c   1.000
_cell.angle_alpha   90.00
_cell.angle_beta   90.00
_cell.angle_gamma   90.00
#
_symmetry.space_group_name_H-M   'P 1'
#
loop_
_entity.id
_entity.type
_entity.pdbx_description
1 polymer ?
#
loop_
_entity_poly.entity_id
_entity_poly.type
_entity_poly.pdbx_seq_one_letter_code
_entity_poly.pdbx_strand_id
1 'polypeptide(L)'
;MKRNLAPVILFCFSRKQCELEEVFNNATDKLSDEDKNYHKYRILPLKRGVGIHHSGLLPLIKEMIEILFGKSLIKVLFATETIGMGLNMPARTVVFTSVRKFDGRNSRFLTSSEYIQMSGRAGRRGFDERGIVICQIDKKNSPILVEQMICGKPETLNSAFHLTYNMVLNLSRVEQVNPEYILKHSFFNFNNI
;
A
#
# COMPACT_ATOMS: atom_id res chain seq x y z
N MET A 1 -29.25 -12.80 -3.42
CA MET A 1 -28.16 -13.15 -4.34
C MET A 1 -26.82 -12.82 -3.67
N LYS A 2 -26.04 -13.82 -3.21
CA LYS A 2 -24.76 -13.57 -2.52
C LYS A 2 -23.72 -13.08 -3.54
N ARG A 3 -23.31 -11.81 -3.47
CA ARG A 3 -22.22 -11.28 -4.30
C ARG A 3 -20.89 -11.83 -3.78
N ASN A 4 -20.25 -12.72 -4.54
CA ASN A 4 -18.89 -13.16 -4.22
C ASN A 4 -17.89 -12.08 -4.64
N LEU A 5 -17.29 -11.39 -3.66
CA LEU A 5 -16.35 -10.29 -3.88
C LEU A 5 -14.89 -10.68 -3.64
N ALA A 6 -14.63 -11.91 -3.20
CA ALA A 6 -13.29 -12.36 -2.82
C ALA A 6 -12.42 -12.74 -4.04
N PRO A 7 -11.08 -12.61 -3.94
CA PRO A 7 -10.34 -12.03 -2.81
C PRO A 7 -10.43 -10.50 -2.77
N VAL A 8 -10.38 -9.93 -1.57
CA VAL A 8 -10.50 -8.49 -1.30
C VAL A 8 -9.23 -7.95 -0.68
N ILE A 9 -8.74 -6.81 -1.17
CA ILE A 9 -7.68 -6.02 -0.50
C ILE A 9 -8.33 -4.80 0.14
N LEU A 10 -8.10 -4.60 1.44
CA LEU A 10 -8.47 -3.40 2.18
C LEU A 10 -7.23 -2.56 2.42
N PHE A 11 -7.16 -1.37 1.84
CA PHE A 11 -6.09 -0.41 2.11
C PHE A 11 -6.38 0.38 3.39
N CYS A 12 -5.47 0.27 4.36
CA CYS A 12 -5.44 1.06 5.58
C CYS A 12 -4.18 1.91 5.62
N PHE A 13 -4.31 3.18 6.01
CA PHE A 13 -3.21 4.16 5.94
C PHE A 13 -2.41 4.30 7.24
N SER A 14 -2.74 3.51 8.27
CA SER A 14 -1.92 3.39 9.47
C SER A 14 -1.73 1.93 9.86
N ARG A 15 -0.56 1.62 10.44
CA ARG A 15 -0.26 0.26 10.94
C ARG A 15 -1.26 -0.19 11.98
N LYS A 16 -1.63 0.69 12.92
CA LYS A 16 -2.64 0.42 13.96
C LYS A 16 -4.01 0.06 13.36
N GLN A 17 -4.39 0.66 12.23
CA GLN A 17 -5.63 0.29 11.52
C GLN A 17 -5.53 -1.05 10.79
N CYS A 18 -4.36 -1.43 10.27
CA CYS A 18 -4.15 -2.79 9.76
C CYS A 18 -4.17 -3.84 10.87
N GLU A 19 -3.66 -3.47 12.05
CA GLU A 19 -3.55 -4.34 13.20
C GLU A 19 -4.83 -4.41 14.04
N LEU A 20 -5.91 -3.71 13.63
CA LEU A 20 -7.19 -3.53 14.35
C LEU A 20 -7.41 -4.62 15.40
N GLU A 21 -7.01 -4.31 16.63
CA GLU A 21 -6.98 -5.24 17.76
C GLU A 21 -8.35 -5.88 17.96
N GLU A 22 -9.44 -5.17 17.64
CA GLU A 22 -10.80 -5.67 17.76
C GLU A 22 -11.11 -6.85 16.81
N VAL A 23 -10.61 -6.81 15.56
CA VAL A 23 -10.78 -7.93 14.62
C VAL A 23 -9.89 -9.11 15.03
N PHE A 24 -8.69 -8.82 15.53
CA PHE A 24 -7.81 -9.82 16.11
C PHE A 24 -8.43 -10.47 17.34
N ASN A 25 -8.88 -9.69 18.31
CA ASN A 25 -9.47 -10.12 19.57
C ASN A 25 -10.71 -10.99 19.29
N ASN A 26 -11.63 -10.53 18.43
CA ASN A 26 -12.77 -11.36 18.04
C ASN A 26 -12.37 -12.69 17.35
N ALA A 27 -11.25 -12.70 16.64
CA ALA A 27 -10.71 -13.92 16.04
C ALA A 27 -9.97 -14.80 17.07
N THR A 28 -9.35 -14.23 18.08
CA THR A 28 -8.51 -14.93 19.07
C THR A 28 -9.24 -15.28 20.36
N ASP A 29 -10.43 -14.72 20.59
CA ASP A 29 -11.27 -14.92 21.79
C ASP A 29 -11.66 -16.38 22.06
N LYS A 30 -11.54 -17.26 21.05
CA LYS A 30 -11.84 -18.70 21.18
C LYS A 30 -10.62 -19.57 21.56
N LEU A 31 -9.49 -18.97 21.93
CA LEU A 31 -8.23 -19.70 22.13
C LEU A 31 -7.74 -19.64 23.56
N SER A 32 -6.95 -20.65 23.94
CA SER A 32 -6.33 -20.80 25.25
C SER A 32 -5.31 -19.69 25.54
N ASP A 33 -5.11 -19.37 26.82
CA ASP A 33 -4.17 -18.33 27.27
C ASP A 33 -2.69 -18.67 27.02
N GLU A 34 -2.36 -19.89 26.63
CA GLU A 34 -1.00 -20.32 26.27
C GLU A 34 -0.69 -20.10 24.77
N ASP A 35 -1.72 -20.18 23.92
CA ASP A 35 -1.62 -19.87 22.48
C ASP A 35 -1.53 -18.36 22.21
N LYS A 36 -1.82 -17.58 23.24
CA LYS A 36 -1.74 -16.12 23.34
C LYS A 36 -0.30 -15.58 23.40
N ASN A 37 0.69 -16.32 22.90
CA ASN A 37 2.08 -15.87 22.83
C ASN A 37 2.36 -15.05 21.55
N TYR A 38 3.18 -14.01 21.69
CA TYR A 38 3.31 -12.83 20.82
C TYR A 38 3.46 -13.08 19.29
N HIS A 39 3.97 -14.24 18.88
CA HIS A 39 4.14 -14.60 17.46
C HIS A 39 3.00 -15.46 16.86
N LYS A 40 2.25 -16.23 17.67
CA LYS A 40 1.13 -17.08 17.20
C LYS A 40 -0.07 -16.25 16.75
N TYR A 41 -0.32 -15.10 17.40
CA TYR A 41 -1.44 -14.21 17.09
C TYR A 41 -1.49 -13.74 15.64
N ARG A 42 -0.33 -13.46 15.03
CA ARG A 42 -0.26 -12.99 13.64
C ARG A 42 -0.60 -14.07 12.61
N ILE A 43 -0.54 -15.35 12.98
CA ILE A 43 -0.79 -16.50 12.09
C ILE A 43 -2.26 -16.96 12.18
N LEU A 44 -2.95 -16.65 13.27
CA LEU A 44 -4.31 -17.11 13.56
C LEU A 44 -5.39 -16.57 12.59
N PRO A 45 -5.37 -15.29 12.20
CA PRO A 45 -6.25 -14.77 11.15
C PRO A 45 -6.08 -15.50 9.81
N LEU A 46 -4.86 -15.96 9.48
CA LEU A 46 -4.56 -16.63 8.21
C LEU A 46 -5.34 -17.94 8.08
N LYS A 47 -5.54 -18.68 9.17
CA LYS A 47 -6.36 -19.91 9.17
C LYS A 47 -7.84 -19.65 8.81
N ARG A 48 -8.32 -18.42 9.03
CA ARG A 48 -9.67 -17.99 8.64
C ARG A 48 -9.71 -17.31 7.26
N GLY A 49 -8.59 -17.29 6.53
CA GLY A 49 -8.47 -16.61 5.25
C GLY A 49 -8.39 -15.09 5.38
N VAL A 50 -7.95 -14.57 6.52
CA VAL A 50 -7.71 -13.14 6.75
C VAL A 50 -6.21 -12.90 6.88
N GLY A 51 -5.64 -12.04 6.05
CA GLY A 51 -4.23 -11.67 6.06
C GLY A 51 -4.04 -10.20 6.41
N ILE A 52 -2.85 -9.86 6.89
CA ILE A 52 -2.43 -8.48 7.16
C ILE A 52 -1.05 -8.28 6.56
N HIS A 53 -0.81 -7.18 5.85
CA HIS A 53 0.46 -6.87 5.22
C HIS A 53 0.85 -5.41 5.44
N HIS A 54 1.97 -5.20 6.11
CA HIS A 54 2.57 -3.87 6.27
C HIS A 54 4.08 -3.97 6.48
N SER A 55 4.77 -2.83 6.38
CA SER A 55 6.24 -2.74 6.54
C SER A 55 6.78 -3.15 7.92
N GLY A 56 5.92 -3.29 8.93
CA GLY A 56 6.29 -3.74 10.28
C GLY A 56 6.27 -5.26 10.48
N LEU A 57 5.94 -6.03 9.45
CA LEU A 57 6.03 -7.49 9.48
C LEU A 57 7.43 -7.96 9.10
N LEU A 58 7.86 -9.08 9.69
CA LEU A 58 9.09 -9.76 9.32
C LEU A 58 9.05 -10.14 7.82
N PRO A 59 10.17 -10.04 7.08
CA PRO A 59 10.23 -10.41 5.66
C PRO A 59 9.62 -11.79 5.35
N LEU A 60 9.99 -12.80 6.14
CA LEU A 60 9.46 -14.16 6.01
C LEU A 60 7.93 -14.23 6.12
N ILE A 61 7.34 -13.45 7.04
CA ILE A 61 5.88 -13.43 7.24
C ILE A 61 5.19 -12.76 6.04
N LYS A 62 5.78 -11.67 5.50
CA LYS A 62 5.26 -10.99 4.30
C LYS A 62 5.23 -11.94 3.10
N GLU A 63 6.35 -12.63 2.83
CA GLU A 63 6.44 -13.62 1.74
C GLU A 63 5.41 -14.74 1.91
N MET A 64 5.23 -15.25 3.12
CA MET A 64 4.21 -16.27 3.39
C MET A 64 2.80 -15.77 3.07
N ILE A 65 2.44 -14.55 3.49
CA ILE A 65 1.13 -13.94 3.19
C ILE A 65 0.95 -13.74 1.69
N GLU A 66 1.99 -13.28 1.00
CA GLU A 66 1.98 -13.08 -0.46
C GLU A 66 1.71 -14.40 -1.20
N ILE A 67 2.37 -15.48 -0.81
CA ILE A 67 2.15 -16.82 -1.36
C ILE A 67 0.73 -17.31 -1.08
N LEU A 68 0.24 -17.16 0.16
CA LEU A 68 -1.10 -17.61 0.56
C LEU A 68 -2.20 -16.80 -0.15
N PHE A 69 -1.99 -15.51 -0.37
CA PHE A 69 -2.91 -14.64 -1.13
C PHE A 69 -2.93 -15.03 -2.61
N GLY A 70 -1.76 -15.25 -3.22
CA GLY A 70 -1.66 -15.73 -4.61
C GLY A 70 -2.34 -17.08 -4.83
N LYS A 71 -2.28 -17.98 -3.83
CA LYS A 71 -3.00 -19.27 -3.82
C LYS A 71 -4.49 -19.15 -3.49
N SER A 72 -5.02 -17.93 -3.34
CA SER A 72 -6.42 -17.66 -2.98
C SER A 72 -6.86 -18.30 -1.66
N LEU A 73 -5.92 -18.59 -0.74
CA LEU A 73 -6.22 -19.11 0.60
C LEU A 73 -6.61 -17.97 1.55
N ILE A 74 -6.09 -16.77 1.30
CA ILE A 74 -6.53 -15.53 1.94
C ILE A 74 -7.64 -14.91 1.09
N LYS A 75 -8.83 -14.73 1.68
CA LYS A 75 -9.98 -14.10 1.04
C LYS A 75 -10.04 -12.60 1.31
N VAL A 76 -9.48 -12.15 2.44
CA VAL A 76 -9.48 -10.75 2.86
C VAL A 76 -8.07 -10.38 3.31
N LEU A 77 -7.47 -9.37 2.68
CA LEU A 77 -6.13 -8.89 3.01
C LEU A 77 -6.21 -7.43 3.45
N PHE A 78 -5.81 -7.14 4.69
CA PHE A 78 -5.57 -5.78 5.15
C PHE A 78 -4.15 -5.37 4.77
N ALA A 79 -3.99 -4.25 4.10
CA ALA A 79 -2.74 -3.85 3.48
C ALA A 79 -2.44 -2.37 3.72
N THR A 80 -1.18 -2.03 3.98
CA THR A 80 -0.71 -0.64 3.82
C THR A 80 -0.38 -0.33 2.37
N GLU A 81 -0.22 0.96 2.06
CA GLU A 81 0.11 1.48 0.72
C GLU A 81 1.28 0.76 0.02
N THR A 82 2.24 0.23 0.78
CA THR A 82 3.39 -0.54 0.26
C THR A 82 3.01 -1.72 -0.63
N ILE A 83 1.79 -2.26 -0.50
CA ILE A 83 1.26 -3.32 -1.39
C ILE A 83 0.96 -2.77 -2.79
N GLY A 84 0.52 -1.52 -2.89
CA GLY A 84 0.24 -0.86 -4.16
C GLY A 84 1.50 -0.77 -5.03
N MET A 85 2.66 -0.59 -4.40
CA MET A 85 3.95 -0.36 -5.05
C MET A 85 4.77 -1.66 -5.16
N GLY A 86 4.63 -2.39 -6.27
CA GLY A 86 5.68 -3.33 -6.72
C GLY A 86 5.45 -4.84 -6.54
N LEU A 87 4.36 -5.29 -5.91
CA LEU A 87 4.06 -6.73 -5.78
C LEU A 87 2.97 -7.18 -6.76
N ASN A 88 3.06 -8.37 -7.36
CA ASN A 88 2.01 -8.89 -8.24
C ASN A 88 0.90 -9.60 -7.45
N MET A 89 0.09 -8.85 -6.71
CA MET A 89 -1.05 -9.37 -5.94
C MET A 89 -2.38 -8.75 -6.40
N PRO A 90 -2.98 -9.26 -7.49
CA PRO A 90 -4.28 -8.79 -7.94
C PRO A 90 -5.40 -9.40 -7.10
N ALA A 91 -6.43 -8.59 -6.84
CA ALA A 91 -7.63 -8.97 -6.09
C ALA A 91 -8.86 -8.80 -6.97
N ARG A 92 -9.98 -9.43 -6.64
CA ARG A 92 -11.25 -9.14 -7.33
C ARG A 92 -11.76 -7.75 -6.94
N THR A 93 -11.61 -7.42 -5.66
CA THR A 93 -12.13 -6.19 -5.07
C THR A 93 -11.04 -5.46 -4.30
N VAL A 94 -10.99 -4.14 -4.44
CA VAL A 94 -10.18 -3.25 -3.61
C VAL A 94 -11.12 -2.35 -2.80
N VAL A 95 -10.82 -2.17 -1.53
CA VAL A 95 -11.57 -1.30 -0.63
C VAL A 95 -10.62 -0.28 -0.01
N PHE A 96 -10.96 1.00 -0.11
CA PHE A 96 -10.28 2.07 0.59
C PHE A 96 -11.03 2.36 1.90
N THR A 97 -10.39 2.15 3.04
CA THR A 97 -10.96 2.47 4.37
C THR A 97 -11.02 3.97 4.63
N SER A 98 -10.21 4.75 3.92
CA SER A 98 -10.16 6.21 3.95
C SER A 98 -9.68 6.72 2.59
N VAL A 99 -10.06 7.94 2.23
CA VAL A 99 -9.52 8.65 1.05
C VAL A 99 -8.44 9.67 1.43
N ARG A 100 -8.10 9.71 2.73
CA ARG A 100 -7.06 10.57 3.30
C ARG A 100 -5.96 9.73 3.94
N LYS A 101 -4.72 10.17 3.79
CA LYS A 101 -3.55 9.61 4.45
C LYS A 101 -2.68 10.68 5.10
N PHE A 102 -1.82 10.27 6.00
CA PHE A 102 -0.79 11.12 6.60
C PHE A 102 0.52 10.90 5.86
N ASP A 103 1.12 11.97 5.33
CA ASP A 103 2.38 11.91 4.56
C ASP A 103 3.63 12.21 5.40
N GLY A 104 3.49 12.27 6.73
CA GLY A 104 4.53 12.69 7.66
C GLY A 104 4.41 14.15 8.08
N ARG A 105 3.66 14.98 7.34
CA ARG A 105 3.46 16.40 7.65
C ARG A 105 1.98 16.72 7.84
N ASN A 106 1.15 16.36 6.88
CA ASN A 106 -0.26 16.73 6.84
C ASN A 106 -1.14 15.51 6.56
N SER A 107 -2.40 15.60 7.03
CA SER A 107 -3.45 14.70 6.56
C SER A 107 -4.01 15.25 5.25
N ARG A 108 -3.69 14.60 4.13
CA ARG A 108 -4.09 14.99 2.78
C ARG A 108 -4.90 13.89 2.08
N PHE A 109 -5.57 14.25 1.00
CA PHE A 109 -6.17 13.27 0.10
C PHE A 109 -5.08 12.43 -0.58
N LEU A 110 -5.46 11.21 -0.99
CA LEU A 110 -4.66 10.43 -1.91
C LEU A 110 -4.51 11.19 -3.21
N THR A 111 -3.32 11.12 -3.81
CA THR A 111 -3.13 11.66 -5.16
C THR A 111 -3.75 10.71 -6.18
N SER A 112 -4.07 11.20 -7.38
CA SER A 112 -4.65 10.35 -8.43
C SER A 112 -3.71 9.19 -8.79
N SER A 113 -2.40 9.43 -8.76
CA SER A 113 -1.38 8.37 -8.96
C SER A 113 -1.46 7.27 -7.90
N GLU A 114 -1.55 7.66 -6.61
CA GLU A 114 -1.68 6.72 -5.50
C GLU A 114 -2.98 5.92 -5.61
N TYR A 115 -4.08 6.60 -5.92
CA TYR A 115 -5.37 5.96 -6.14
C TYR A 115 -5.32 4.95 -7.31
N ILE A 116 -4.76 5.32 -8.46
CA ILE A 116 -4.65 4.46 -9.63
C ILE A 116 -3.78 3.23 -9.34
N GLN A 117 -2.65 3.39 -8.65
CA GLN A 117 -1.78 2.27 -8.27
C GLN A 117 -2.47 1.27 -7.34
N MET A 118 -3.23 1.75 -6.37
CA MET A 118 -3.94 0.90 -5.41
C MET A 118 -5.21 0.28 -6.01
N SER A 119 -6.04 1.08 -6.69
CA SER A 119 -7.29 0.63 -7.33
C SER A 119 -7.05 -0.31 -8.51
N GLY A 120 -5.92 -0.13 -9.23
CA GLY A 120 -5.48 -1.03 -10.30
C GLY A 120 -5.18 -2.47 -9.87
N ARG A 121 -5.20 -2.76 -8.56
CA ARG A 121 -5.17 -4.14 -8.04
C ARG A 121 -6.50 -4.86 -8.15
N ALA A 122 -7.61 -4.14 -8.39
CA ALA A 122 -8.92 -4.74 -8.59
C ALA A 122 -9.07 -5.33 -9.99
N GLY A 123 -9.60 -6.55 -10.07
CA GLY A 123 -9.80 -7.30 -11.30
C GLY A 123 -8.60 -8.20 -11.63
N ARG A 124 -8.82 -9.52 -11.60
CA ARG A 124 -7.80 -10.50 -12.01
C ARG A 124 -8.01 -10.89 -13.46
N ARG A 125 -6.99 -10.65 -14.29
CA ARG A 125 -6.99 -11.01 -15.72
C ARG A 125 -7.31 -12.50 -15.89
N GLY A 126 -8.34 -12.79 -16.70
CA GLY A 126 -8.77 -14.17 -16.99
C GLY A 126 -9.65 -14.83 -15.92
N PHE A 127 -9.90 -14.18 -14.77
CA PHE A 127 -10.75 -14.71 -13.70
C PHE A 127 -11.95 -13.84 -13.37
N ASP A 128 -11.81 -12.51 -13.45
CA ASP A 128 -12.88 -11.58 -13.13
C ASP A 128 -13.31 -10.79 -14.39
N GLU A 129 -14.61 -10.66 -14.61
CA GLU A 129 -15.17 -9.82 -15.70
C GLU A 129 -14.85 -8.33 -15.50
N ARG A 130 -14.78 -7.89 -14.25
CA ARG A 130 -14.47 -6.51 -13.85
C ARG A 130 -13.86 -6.47 -12.46
N GLY A 131 -12.99 -5.47 -12.24
CA GLY A 131 -12.53 -5.10 -10.91
C GLY A 131 -13.59 -4.27 -10.17
N ILE A 132 -13.71 -4.48 -8.87
CA ILE A 132 -14.62 -3.69 -8.02
C ILE A 132 -13.76 -2.83 -7.08
N VAL A 133 -14.03 -1.53 -7.07
CA VAL A 133 -13.37 -0.59 -6.17
C VAL A 133 -14.43 0.07 -5.28
N ILE A 134 -14.24 0.02 -3.97
CA ILE A 134 -15.15 0.61 -2.99
C ILE A 134 -14.37 1.61 -2.16
N CYS A 135 -14.85 2.85 -2.08
CA CYS A 135 -14.24 3.89 -1.26
C CYS A 135 -15.14 4.25 -0.09
N GLN A 136 -14.63 4.09 1.13
CA GLN A 136 -15.26 4.65 2.32
C GLN A 136 -14.91 6.13 2.42
N ILE A 137 -15.94 6.98 2.37
CA ILE A 137 -15.80 8.43 2.37
C ILE A 137 -16.58 8.99 3.56
N ASP A 138 -15.90 9.77 4.40
CA ASP A 138 -16.56 10.55 5.45
C ASP A 138 -17.34 11.72 4.81
N LYS A 139 -18.53 12.04 5.34
CA LYS A 139 -19.41 13.13 4.89
C LYS A 139 -18.73 14.50 4.87
N LYS A 140 -17.68 14.69 5.67
CA LYS A 140 -16.90 15.93 5.73
C LYS A 140 -15.99 16.15 4.51
N ASN A 141 -15.76 15.13 3.70
CA ASN A 141 -14.89 15.24 2.53
C ASN A 141 -15.60 15.97 1.38
N SER A 142 -14.91 16.92 0.76
CA SER A 142 -15.43 17.63 -0.42
C SER A 142 -15.61 16.66 -1.60
N PRO A 143 -16.80 16.58 -2.21
CA PRO A 143 -17.04 15.74 -3.38
C PRO A 143 -16.10 16.04 -4.55
N ILE A 144 -15.76 17.32 -4.75
CA ILE A 144 -14.86 17.77 -5.82
C ILE A 144 -13.46 17.16 -5.67
N LEU A 145 -12.93 17.10 -4.44
CA LEU A 145 -11.61 16.52 -4.19
C LEU A 145 -11.61 15.00 -4.40
N VAL A 146 -12.72 14.33 -4.08
CA VAL A 146 -12.87 12.89 -4.35
C VAL A 146 -12.94 12.64 -5.85
N GLU A 147 -13.68 13.46 -6.59
CA GLU A 147 -13.75 13.36 -8.05
C GLU A 147 -12.37 13.60 -8.69
N GLN A 148 -11.62 14.62 -8.22
CA GLN A 148 -10.25 14.86 -8.67
C GLN A 148 -9.32 13.69 -8.34
N MET A 149 -9.46 13.04 -7.18
CA MET A 149 -8.69 11.84 -6.86
C MET A 149 -8.99 10.68 -7.82
N ILE A 150 -10.26 10.44 -8.16
CA ILE A 150 -10.69 9.28 -8.96
C ILE A 150 -10.48 9.51 -10.47
N CYS A 151 -10.89 10.68 -10.98
CA CYS A 151 -10.89 11.04 -12.40
C CYS A 151 -9.70 11.92 -12.79
N GLY A 152 -8.88 12.35 -11.84
CA GLY A 152 -7.73 13.19 -12.10
C GLY A 152 -6.64 12.49 -12.89
N LYS A 153 -5.78 13.31 -13.52
CA LYS A 153 -4.61 12.81 -14.23
C LYS A 153 -3.56 12.35 -13.21
N PRO A 154 -2.81 11.27 -13.48
CA PRO A 154 -1.62 10.93 -12.69
C PRO A 154 -0.68 12.13 -12.61
N GLU A 155 -0.09 12.32 -11.43
CA GLU A 155 0.93 13.35 -11.20
C GLU A 155 2.14 13.14 -12.10
N THR A 156 2.74 14.25 -12.52
CA THR A 156 4.00 14.22 -13.27
C THR A 156 5.12 13.71 -12.39
N LEU A 157 6.07 12.99 -13.00
CA LEU A 157 7.26 12.54 -12.30
C LEU A 157 8.16 13.74 -12.00
N ASN A 158 8.18 14.18 -10.75
CA ASN A 158 9.03 15.27 -10.30
C ASN A 158 10.31 14.72 -9.67
N SER A 159 11.44 15.33 -9.98
CA SER A 159 12.73 14.95 -9.39
C SER A 159 12.78 15.26 -7.90
N ALA A 160 13.16 14.27 -7.10
CA ALA A 160 13.49 14.43 -5.68
C ALA A 160 15.01 14.62 -5.45
N PHE A 161 15.76 14.91 -6.51
CA PHE A 161 17.21 15.09 -6.43
C PHE A 161 17.57 16.24 -5.50
N HIS A 162 18.45 15.96 -4.56
CA HIS A 162 19.05 16.93 -3.65
C HIS A 162 20.48 16.47 -3.34
N LEU A 163 21.36 17.44 -3.05
CA LEU A 163 22.73 17.15 -2.69
C LEU A 163 22.83 16.64 -1.25
N THR A 164 23.62 15.59 -1.05
CA THR A 164 23.97 15.06 0.27
C THR A 164 25.47 15.11 0.47
N TYR A 165 25.94 15.28 1.72
CA TYR A 165 27.37 15.35 2.02
C TYR A 165 28.14 14.12 1.51
N ASN A 166 27.61 12.91 1.70
CA ASN A 166 28.23 11.69 1.22
C ASN A 166 28.36 11.67 -0.32
N MET A 167 27.38 12.20 -1.04
CA MET A 167 27.46 12.32 -2.50
C MET A 167 28.61 13.23 -2.91
N VAL A 168 28.70 14.43 -2.30
CA VAL A 168 29.78 15.39 -2.61
C VAL A 168 31.15 14.77 -2.34
N LEU A 169 31.35 14.15 -1.17
CA LEU A 169 32.62 13.51 -0.81
C LEU A 169 33.01 12.38 -1.78
N ASN A 170 32.05 11.54 -2.18
CA ASN A 170 32.31 10.47 -3.14
C ASN A 170 32.65 11.01 -4.53
N LEU A 171 31.98 12.08 -4.96
CA LEU A 171 32.26 12.73 -6.24
C LEU A 171 33.63 13.42 -6.24
N SER A 172 34.03 14.03 -5.13
CA SER A 172 35.37 14.61 -4.97
C SER A 172 36.49 13.55 -4.94
N ARG A 173 36.19 12.32 -4.54
CA ARG A 173 37.16 11.22 -4.52
C ARG A 173 37.43 10.63 -5.91
N VAL A 174 36.48 10.70 -6.83
CA VAL A 174 36.60 10.09 -8.16
C VAL A 174 37.09 11.14 -9.15
N GLU A 175 38.39 11.13 -9.46
CA GLU A 175 39.03 12.12 -10.34
C GLU A 175 38.41 12.21 -11.76
N GLN A 176 37.78 11.14 -12.24
CA GLN A 176 37.20 11.09 -13.59
C GLN A 176 35.76 11.62 -13.67
N VAL A 177 35.13 11.98 -12.55
CA VAL A 177 33.72 12.40 -12.52
C VAL A 177 33.63 13.85 -12.08
N ASN A 178 33.20 14.73 -12.98
CA ASN A 178 32.93 16.12 -12.65
C ASN A 178 31.56 16.22 -11.93
N PRO A 179 31.49 16.70 -10.67
CA PRO A 179 30.23 16.88 -9.94
C PRO A 179 29.25 17.81 -10.68
N GLU A 180 29.75 18.85 -11.35
CA GLU A 180 28.94 19.79 -12.11
C GLU A 180 28.26 19.11 -13.30
N TYR A 181 28.92 18.12 -13.90
CA TYR A 181 28.35 17.36 -15.01
C TYR A 181 27.10 16.58 -14.54
N ILE A 182 27.16 15.96 -13.37
CA ILE A 182 26.02 15.24 -12.78
C ILE A 182 24.89 16.19 -12.43
N LEU A 183 25.20 17.37 -11.89
CA LEU A 183 24.20 18.38 -11.59
C LEU A 183 23.47 18.85 -12.84
N LYS A 184 24.21 19.16 -13.91
CA LYS A 184 23.65 19.61 -15.20
C LYS A 184 22.76 18.57 -15.87
N HIS A 185 23.11 17.29 -15.77
CA HIS A 185 22.36 16.18 -16.37
C HIS A 185 21.39 15.51 -15.38
N SER A 186 21.14 16.13 -14.22
CA SER A 186 20.17 15.62 -13.26
C SER A 186 18.75 15.78 -13.79
N PHE A 187 17.86 14.85 -13.44
CA PHE A 187 16.44 14.95 -13.78
C PHE A 187 15.77 16.20 -13.16
N PHE A 188 16.35 16.73 -12.07
CA PHE A 188 15.90 18.00 -11.51
C PHE A 188 16.19 19.16 -12.45
N ASN A 189 17.39 19.21 -13.03
CA ASN A 189 17.72 20.24 -14.00
C ASN A 189 16.87 20.09 -15.28
N PHE A 190 16.69 18.85 -15.77
CA PHE A 190 15.83 18.57 -16.92
C PHE A 190 14.38 19.07 -16.74
N ASN A 191 13.80 18.90 -15.55
CA ASN A 191 12.42 19.35 -15.28
C ASN A 191 12.27 20.87 -15.09
N ASN A 192 13.36 21.60 -14.87
CA ASN A 192 13.35 23.05 -14.61
C ASN A 192 13.85 23.88 -15.81
N ILE A 193 14.15 23.23 -16.93
CA ILE A 193 14.45 23.85 -18.24
C ILE A 193 13.16 23.87 -19.05
#